data_AF-A0A1V9U4Y1-F1
#
_entry.id   AF-A0A1V9U4Y1-F1
#
_cell.length_a   1.000
_cell.length_b   1.000
_cell.length_c   1.000
_cell.angle_alpha   90.00
_cell.angle_beta   90.00
_cell.angle_gamma   90.00
#
_symmetry.space_group_name_H-M   'P 1'
#
loop_
_entity.id
_entity.type
_entity.pdbx_description
1 polymer ?
#
loop_
_entity_poly.entity_id
_entity_poly.type
_entity_poly.pdbx_seq_one_letter_code
_entity_poly.pdbx_strand_id
1 'polypeptide(L)'
;MEFIQYDQVGKIVKRCICEFNQLKHSPLGQKVRVTLNDETQHIGFWDIFLRPDAKIAEINKYDLDEGTDELRSGNRVVTFMPINRISQLEVILYSNPRWGVAPTNKFTFSKSARRDFKSDFFKRLACKIFK
;
A
#
# COMPACT_ATOMS: atom_id res chain seq x y z
N MET A 1 6.57 2.55 -10.60
CA MET A 1 5.30 2.20 -9.90
C MET A 1 4.63 3.49 -9.41
N GLU A 2 3.29 3.57 -9.44
CA GLU A 2 2.57 4.65 -8.75
C GLU A 2 2.43 4.33 -7.25
N PHE A 3 2.85 5.25 -6.39
CA PHE A 3 2.69 5.15 -4.95
C PHE A 3 1.71 6.20 -4.45
N ILE A 4 0.72 5.77 -3.67
CA ILE A 4 -0.26 6.65 -3.03
C ILE A 4 -0.35 6.26 -1.56
N GLN A 5 -0.27 7.26 -0.69
CA GLN A 5 -0.40 7.09 0.74
C GLN A 5 -1.59 7.91 1.23
N TYR A 6 -2.44 7.26 2.02
CA TYR A 6 -3.58 7.86 2.68
C TYR A 6 -3.30 8.01 4.16
N ASP A 7 -3.87 9.02 4.80
CA ASP A 7 -4.01 9.04 6.25
C ASP A 7 -5.13 8.09 6.71
N GLN A 8 -5.40 8.09 8.01
CA GLN A 8 -6.41 7.22 8.60
C GLN A 8 -7.85 7.58 8.19
N VAL A 9 -8.09 8.79 7.68
CA VAL A 9 -9.44 9.23 7.23
C VAL A 9 -9.62 9.09 5.71
N GLY A 10 -8.65 8.49 5.01
CA GLY A 10 -8.71 8.25 3.56
C GLY A 10 -8.29 9.44 2.70
N LYS A 11 -7.68 10.49 3.27
CA LYS A 11 -7.14 11.61 2.50
C LYS A 11 -5.74 11.27 1.99
N ILE A 12 -5.47 11.58 0.73
CA ILE A 12 -4.13 11.41 0.14
C ILE A 12 -3.16 12.38 0.83
N VAL A 13 -2.17 11.84 1.53
CA VAL A 13 -1.06 12.60 2.14
C VAL A 13 0.19 12.61 1.28
N LYS A 14 0.36 11.61 0.41
CA LYS A 14 1.49 11.52 -0.52
C LYS A 14 1.08 10.78 -1.78
N ARG A 15 1.51 11.28 -2.94
CA ARG A 15 1.38 10.60 -4.23
C ARG A 15 2.61 10.87 -5.08
N CYS A 16 3.23 9.82 -5.62
CA CYS A 16 4.40 9.95 -6.49
C CYS A 16 4.54 8.74 -7.41
N ILE A 17 5.28 8.91 -8.50
CA ILE A 17 5.76 7.81 -9.32
C ILE A 17 7.21 7.56 -8.93
N CYS A 18 7.52 6.33 -8.51
CA CYS A 18 8.86 5.95 -8.06
C CYS A 18 9.14 4.47 -8.29
N GLU A 19 10.41 4.11 -8.24
CA GLU A 19 10.83 2.72 -8.07
C GLU A 19 10.62 2.30 -6.62
N PHE A 20 10.41 1.00 -6.38
CA PHE A 20 10.14 0.50 -5.03
C PHE A 20 11.30 0.80 -4.06
N ASN A 21 12.54 0.68 -4.52
CA ASN A 21 13.75 0.98 -3.74
C ASN A 21 13.92 2.49 -3.41
N GLN A 22 13.15 3.38 -4.02
CA GLN A 22 13.17 4.82 -3.73
C GLN A 22 12.21 5.20 -2.59
N LEU A 23 11.41 4.26 -2.08
CA LEU A 23 10.56 4.49 -0.92
C LEU A 23 11.42 4.67 0.33
N LYS A 24 11.55 5.91 0.83
CA LYS A 24 12.29 6.24 2.06
C LYS A 24 11.84 5.42 3.28
N HIS A 25 10.56 5.07 3.34
CA HIS A 25 9.98 4.29 4.42
C HIS A 25 9.19 3.12 3.83
N SER A 26 9.54 1.91 4.26
CA SER A 26 8.77 0.71 3.97
C SER A 26 7.40 0.78 4.67
N PRO A 27 6.29 0.43 4.00
CA PRO A 27 4.97 0.38 4.63
C PRO A 27 4.79 -0.89 5.48
N LEU A 28 5.82 -1.29 6.22
CA LEU A 28 5.86 -2.56 6.97
C LEU A 28 4.71 -2.66 7.97
N GLY A 29 3.94 -3.75 7.86
CA GLY A 29 2.76 -4.05 8.65
C GLY A 29 1.56 -3.16 8.37
N GLN A 30 1.64 -2.21 7.44
CA GLN A 30 0.52 -1.33 7.11
C GLN A 30 -0.43 -2.00 6.11
N LYS A 31 -1.71 -1.64 6.17
CA LYS A 31 -2.71 -2.05 5.19
C LYS A 31 -2.43 -1.40 3.84
N VAL A 32 -2.47 -2.21 2.81
CA VAL A 32 -2.14 -1.84 1.45
C VAL A 32 -3.13 -2.42 0.46
N ARG A 33 -3.26 -1.74 -0.67
CA ARG A 33 -3.79 -2.29 -1.91
C ARG A 33 -2.70 -2.26 -2.95
N VAL A 34 -2.38 -3.42 -3.48
CA VAL A 34 -1.37 -3.58 -4.53
C VAL A 34 -2.09 -3.92 -5.82
N THR A 35 -1.80 -3.16 -6.87
CA THR A 35 -2.27 -3.45 -8.22
C THR A 35 -1.08 -3.91 -9.04
N LEU A 36 -1.21 -5.07 -9.68
CA LEU A 36 -0.20 -5.64 -10.56
C LEU A 36 -0.30 -5.05 -11.97
N ASN A 37 0.64 -5.39 -12.84
CA ASN A 37 0.66 -4.94 -14.24
C ASN A 37 -0.53 -5.48 -15.06
N ASP A 38 -1.08 -6.63 -14.68
CA ASP A 38 -2.27 -7.25 -15.27
C ASP A 38 -3.58 -6.74 -14.64
N GLU A 39 -3.52 -5.65 -13.89
CA GLU A 39 -4.63 -5.03 -13.16
C GLU A 39 -5.19 -5.85 -12.00
N THR A 40 -4.64 -7.03 -11.71
CA THR A 40 -5.03 -7.82 -10.52
C THR A 40 -4.73 -7.05 -9.25
N GLN A 41 -5.68 -7.07 -8.31
CA GLN A 41 -5.58 -6.36 -7.04
C GLN A 41 -5.49 -7.31 -5.85
N HIS A 42 -4.57 -7.00 -4.94
CA HIS A 42 -4.41 -7.68 -3.67
C HIS A 42 -4.51 -6.67 -2.53
N ILE A 43 -5.37 -6.96 -1.56
CA ILE A 43 -5.55 -6.14 -0.36
C ILE A 43 -5.15 -6.96 0.86
N GLY A 44 -4.33 -6.38 1.72
CA GLY A 44 -3.86 -7.00 2.95
C GLY A 44 -2.86 -6.11 3.67
N PHE A 45 -2.03 -6.69 4.50
CA PHE A 45 -0.99 -6.01 5.25
C PHE A 45 0.37 -6.31 4.63
N TRP A 46 1.10 -5.24 4.31
CA TRP A 46 2.39 -5.34 3.66
C TRP A 46 3.44 -5.90 4.61
N ASP A 47 4.15 -6.93 4.18
CA ASP A 47 5.28 -7.47 4.90
C ASP A 47 6.43 -7.68 3.91
N ILE A 48 7.66 -7.60 4.41
CA ILE A 48 8.84 -7.80 3.59
C ILE A 48 9.68 -8.85 4.29
N PHE A 49 10.07 -9.89 3.54
CA PHE A 49 11.22 -10.68 3.92
C PHE A 49 12.38 -9.72 4.17
N LEU A 50 12.90 -9.65 5.39
CA LEU A 50 14.00 -8.77 5.82
C LEU A 50 15.28 -9.10 5.05
N ARG A 51 15.34 -8.75 3.76
CA ARG A 51 16.53 -8.77 2.94
C ARG A 51 16.62 -7.47 2.14
N PRO A 52 17.80 -6.82 2.11
CA PRO A 52 18.02 -5.59 1.35
C PRO A 52 17.70 -5.67 -0.15
N ASP A 53 17.67 -6.89 -0.69
CA ASP A 53 17.45 -7.22 -2.10
C ASP A 53 16.06 -7.85 -2.37
N ALA A 54 15.10 -7.69 -1.44
CA ALA A 54 13.80 -8.32 -1.55
C ALA A 54 13.15 -8.07 -2.92
N LYS A 55 13.10 -9.11 -3.75
CA LYS A 55 12.41 -9.11 -5.05
C LYS A 55 10.93 -9.48 -4.93
N ILE A 56 10.54 -9.96 -3.76
CA ILE A 56 9.22 -10.49 -3.46
C ILE A 56 8.70 -9.76 -2.21
N ALA A 57 7.47 -9.27 -2.29
CA ALA A 57 6.71 -8.75 -1.17
C ALA A 57 5.71 -9.80 -0.69
N GLU A 58 5.42 -9.79 0.61
CA GLU A 58 4.36 -10.59 1.20
C GLU A 58 3.15 -9.69 1.50
N ILE A 59 1.98 -10.12 1.06
CA ILE A 59 0.71 -9.52 1.45
C ILE A 59 -0.01 -10.49 2.35
N ASN A 60 -0.12 -10.10 3.62
CA ASN A 60 -0.76 -10.88 4.66
C ASN A 60 -2.23 -10.51 4.75
N LYS A 61 -3.11 -11.49 4.60
CA LYS A 61 -4.53 -11.34 4.87
C LYS A 61 -4.87 -12.11 6.14
N TYR A 62 -5.11 -11.36 7.20
CA TYR A 62 -5.57 -11.91 8.48
C TYR A 62 -7.08 -12.12 8.44
N ASP A 63 -7.54 -13.09 9.22
CA ASP A 63 -8.96 -13.23 9.57
C ASP A 63 -9.32 -12.16 10.61
N LEU A 64 -9.59 -10.95 10.12
CA LEU A 64 -9.87 -9.76 10.92
C LEU A 64 -11.36 -9.41 10.83
N ASP A 65 -11.96 -9.05 11.95
CA ASP A 65 -13.23 -8.37 11.98
C ASP A 65 -13.00 -6.87 11.68
N GLU A 66 -13.34 -6.43 10.48
CA GLU A 66 -13.18 -5.01 10.08
C GLU A 66 -14.12 -4.06 10.83
N GLY A 67 -15.10 -4.58 11.60
CA GLY A 67 -16.00 -3.79 12.43
C GLY A 67 -15.43 -3.50 13.82
N THR A 68 -14.69 -4.44 14.40
CA THR A 68 -14.10 -4.34 15.74
C THR A 68 -12.58 -4.21 15.73
N ASP A 69 -11.95 -4.40 14.58
CA ASP A 69 -10.51 -4.47 14.37
C ASP A 69 -9.79 -5.59 15.14
N GLU A 70 -10.54 -6.58 15.61
CA GLU A 70 -10.03 -7.74 16.32
C GLU A 70 -9.78 -8.91 15.37
N LEU A 71 -8.79 -9.74 15.69
CA LEU A 71 -8.59 -11.00 14.99
C LEU A 71 -9.71 -11.97 15.36
N ARG A 72 -10.45 -12.47 14.37
CA ARG A 72 -11.42 -13.55 14.53
C ARG A 72 -10.73 -14.89 14.75
N SER A 73 -9.54 -15.06 14.17
CA SER A 73 -8.68 -16.22 14.40
C SER A 73 -7.20 -15.89 14.13
N GLY A 74 -6.30 -16.79 14.54
CA GLY A 74 -4.88 -16.71 14.19
C GLY A 74 -4.56 -17.05 12.74
N ASN A 75 -5.59 -17.34 11.91
CA ASN A 75 -5.40 -17.71 10.53
C ASN A 75 -4.88 -16.54 9.69
N ARG A 76 -3.93 -16.83 8.81
CA ARG A 76 -3.31 -15.86 7.91
C ARG A 76 -3.10 -16.51 6.54
N VAL A 77 -3.57 -15.84 5.50
CA VAL A 77 -3.24 -16.17 4.11
C VAL A 77 -2.13 -15.25 3.67
N VAL A 78 -1.04 -15.82 3.14
CA VAL A 78 0.11 -15.07 2.63
C VAL A 78 0.10 -15.13 1.11
N THR A 79 0.13 -13.97 0.46
CA THR A 79 0.33 -13.88 -1.00
C THR A 79 1.72 -13.33 -1.28
N PHE A 80 2.52 -14.10 -2.00
CA PHE A 80 3.85 -13.69 -2.45
C PHE A 80 3.74 -13.00 -3.81
N MET A 81 4.30 -11.81 -3.95
CA MET A 81 4.23 -11.05 -5.19
C MET A 81 5.58 -10.49 -5.59
N PRO A 82 5.98 -10.64 -6.86
CA PRO A 82 7.21 -10.05 -7.35
C PRO A 82 7.05 -8.53 -7.46
N ILE A 83 7.94 -7.77 -6.82
CA ILE A 83 7.87 -6.31 -6.72
C ILE A 83 7.92 -5.64 -8.09
N ASN A 84 8.64 -6.22 -9.04
CA ASN A 84 8.75 -5.72 -10.42
C ASN A 84 7.44 -5.80 -11.22
N ARG A 85 6.41 -6.53 -10.72
CA ARG A 85 5.08 -6.58 -11.34
C ARG A 85 4.10 -5.59 -10.73
N ILE A 86 4.49 -4.83 -9.71
CA ILE A 86 3.60 -3.89 -9.06
C ILE A 86 3.50 -2.62 -9.90
N SER A 87 2.31 -2.35 -10.44
CA SER A 87 2.03 -1.13 -11.18
C SER A 87 1.65 0.01 -10.24
N GLN A 88 0.93 -0.29 -9.16
CA GLN A 88 0.48 0.68 -8.17
C GLN A 88 0.49 0.10 -6.74
N LEU A 89 0.96 0.88 -5.78
CA LEU A 89 0.96 0.58 -4.35
C LEU A 89 0.25 1.69 -3.60
N GLU A 90 -0.91 1.34 -3.04
CA GLU A 90 -1.67 2.20 -2.15
C GLU A 90 -1.49 1.76 -0.72
N VAL A 91 -1.20 2.72 0.17
CA VAL A 91 -0.88 2.45 1.57
C VAL A 91 -1.73 3.34 2.46
N ILE A 92 -2.29 2.76 3.52
CA ILE A 92 -2.91 3.56 4.59
C ILE A 92 -1.88 3.74 5.70
N LEU A 93 -1.53 4.99 6.00
CA LEU A 93 -0.58 5.35 7.04
C LEU A 93 -1.15 5.00 8.43
N TYR A 94 -0.30 4.45 9.31
CA TYR A 94 -0.69 4.08 10.69
C TYR A 94 -1.84 3.07 10.79
N SER A 95 -2.00 2.19 9.79
CA SER A 95 -3.04 1.16 9.75
C SER A 95 -2.58 -0.21 10.26
N ASN A 96 -1.40 -0.29 10.87
CA ASN A 96 -0.89 -1.56 11.39
C ASN A 96 -1.68 -1.96 12.66
N PRO A 97 -2.40 -3.09 12.67
CA PRO A 97 -3.23 -3.49 13.80
C PRO A 97 -2.39 -3.76 15.06
N ARG A 98 -1.08 -4.03 14.91
CA ARG A 98 -0.16 -4.24 16.04
C ARG A 98 0.21 -2.95 16.77
N TRP A 99 -0.13 -1.78 16.25
CA TRP A 99 0.16 -0.49 16.89
C TRP A 99 -0.90 -0.08 17.92
N GLY A 100 -1.94 -0.89 18.14
CA GLY A 100 -2.97 -0.62 19.16
C GLY A 100 -3.84 0.59 18.85
N VAL A 101 -3.68 1.19 17.66
CA VAL A 101 -4.56 2.22 17.12
C VAL A 101 -5.61 1.50 16.31
N ALA A 102 -6.90 1.72 16.61
CA ALA A 102 -8.00 1.17 15.82
C ALA A 102 -7.72 1.45 14.33
N PRO A 103 -7.59 0.43 13.45
CA PRO A 103 -7.66 0.58 12.01
C PRO A 103 -8.95 1.30 11.60
N THR A 104 -9.01 2.61 11.78
CA THR A 104 -10.23 3.39 11.75
C THR A 104 -11.07 3.07 10.52
N ASN A 105 -12.20 2.42 10.83
CA ASN A 105 -13.41 2.26 10.05
C ASN A 105 -13.47 3.16 8.79
N LYS A 106 -13.45 2.51 7.61
CA LYS A 106 -13.66 3.07 6.25
C LYS A 106 -12.44 3.64 5.51
N PHE A 107 -11.31 2.95 5.53
CA PHE A 107 -10.29 3.24 4.51
C PHE A 107 -10.85 2.99 3.12
N THR A 108 -11.08 4.07 2.39
CA THR A 108 -11.48 4.00 0.98
C THR A 108 -10.23 4.24 0.17
N PHE A 109 -9.70 3.16 -0.39
CA PHE A 109 -8.74 3.32 -1.47
C PHE A 109 -9.42 4.09 -2.61
N SER A 110 -8.65 4.88 -3.36
CA SER A 110 -9.19 5.55 -4.55
C SER A 110 -9.94 4.52 -5.41
N LYS A 111 -11.14 4.80 -5.91
CA LYS A 111 -11.62 3.95 -7.02
C LYS A 111 -10.61 4.16 -8.14
N SER A 112 -10.10 3.08 -8.75
CA SER A 112 -9.27 3.22 -9.94
C SER A 112 -10.11 4.02 -10.94
N ALA A 113 -9.80 5.31 -11.08
CA ALA A 113 -10.20 6.00 -12.28
C ALA A 113 -9.54 5.18 -13.38
N ARG A 114 -10.34 4.64 -14.32
CA ARG A 114 -9.80 4.09 -15.56
C ARG A 114 -8.67 5.02 -15.98
N ARG A 115 -7.47 4.46 -16.18
CA ARG A 115 -6.29 5.24 -16.57
C ARG A 115 -6.56 5.85 -17.95
N ASP A 116 -7.30 6.94 -18.00
CA ASP A 116 -7.26 7.86 -19.11
C ASP A 116 -5.89 8.51 -19.00
N PHE A 117 -4.91 7.91 -19.66
CA PHE A 117 -3.59 8.48 -19.92
C PHE A 117 -3.78 9.73 -20.80
N LYS A 118 -4.35 10.80 -20.25
CA LYS A 118 -4.20 12.15 -20.78
C LYS A 118 -3.20 12.89 -19.91
N SER A 119 -1.93 12.61 -20.25
CA SER A 119 -0.75 13.47 -20.36
C SER A 119 -0.51 14.74 -19.51
N ASP A 120 -1.46 15.30 -18.76
CA ASP A 120 -1.37 16.73 -18.42
C ASP A 120 -1.16 17.07 -16.94
N PHE A 121 -0.99 16.09 -16.03
CA PHE A 121 -0.78 16.40 -14.60
C PHE A 121 0.68 16.30 -14.11
N PHE A 122 1.55 15.50 -14.76
CA PHE A 122 2.87 15.17 -14.19
C PHE A 122 4.04 16.04 -14.68
N LYS A 123 3.80 17.27 -15.14
CA LYS A 123 4.89 18.23 -15.40
C LYS A 123 5.41 18.98 -14.16
N ARG A 124 4.97 18.67 -12.93
CA ARG A 124 5.27 19.57 -11.77
C ARG A 124 5.91 19.02 -10.50
N LEU A 125 6.21 17.73 -10.34
CA LEU A 125 7.00 17.31 -9.17
C LEU A 125 8.07 16.28 -9.52
N ALA A 126 9.13 16.76 -10.16
CA ALA A 126 10.46 16.25 -9.84
C ALA A 126 10.70 16.51 -8.34
N CYS A 127 11.13 15.49 -7.60
CA CYS A 127 11.50 15.53 -6.18
C CYS A 127 12.15 16.86 -5.77
N LYS A 128 11.39 17.77 -5.12
CA LYS A 128 12.00 18.82 -4.31
C LYS A 128 12.31 18.25 -2.94
N ILE A 129 13.57 17.86 -2.79
CA ILE A 129 14.26 17.67 -1.52
C ILE A 129 14.22 19.03 -0.80
N PHE A 130 13.51 19.14 0.31
CA PHE A 130 13.82 20.17 1.29
C PHE A 130 14.92 19.62 2.19
N LYS A 131 16.07 20.31 2.17
CA LYS A 131 17.17 20.16 3.13
C LYS A 131 16.71 20.61 4.50
#